data_AF-A0A923J4M9-F1
#
_entry.id   AF-A0A923J4M9-F1
#
_cell.length_a   1.000
_cell.length_b   1.000
_cell.length_c   1.000
_cell.angle_alpha   90.00
_cell.angle_beta   90.00
_cell.angle_gamma   90.00
#
_symmetry.space_group_name_H-M   'P 1'
#
loop_
_entity.id
_entity.type
_entity.pdbx_description
1 polymer ?
#
loop_
_entity_poly.entity_id
_entity_poly.type
_entity_poly.pdbx_seq_one_letter_code
_entity_poly.pdbx_strand_id
1 'polypeptide(L)'
;MLKRVVFVMIGIGLIEAVYGLIQALVPSMGVLWVDYVQAYLGTARGTFINRNNFAGFIEMIWPLALGITLAMTGRVYSLKEALGSDKLNRQALMALGIIVFLLALIFTRSRAGIVSGLIGFLVFSIMARTGMKDVALQTRVLLGGIIVLLCIYTMTIGVGPIMERFLTIGGDGNSRMDIWRDSLPIIKDHPLGIGLGNYENVFQVYNQSFITDKTVIHAHNDYLQLLIETGWIGFFAIVGGFLIFLGKSARRIKRLDFRRDPLRFYLAVGAFSGLISMTVHSMFDFNRRMMNVEHRTSNINFE
;
A
#
# COMPACT_ATOMS: atom_id res chain seq x y z
N MET A 1 -23.51 9.45 6.78
CA MET A 1 -22.93 8.14 6.41
C MET A 1 -21.43 8.24 6.13
N LEU A 2 -20.97 9.00 5.13
CA LEU A 2 -19.55 9.08 4.71
C LEU A 2 -18.53 9.32 5.84
N LYS A 3 -18.75 10.31 6.71
CA LYS A 3 -17.85 10.58 7.85
C LYS A 3 -17.66 9.36 8.74
N ARG A 4 -18.74 8.63 9.06
CA ARG A 4 -18.70 7.45 9.93
C ARG A 4 -17.86 6.34 9.30
N VAL A 5 -18.04 6.10 8.00
CA VAL A 5 -17.24 5.11 7.26
C VAL A 5 -15.75 5.46 7.31
N VAL A 6 -15.39 6.72 7.05
CA VAL A 6 -13.99 7.15 7.12
C VAL A 6 -13.41 7.00 8.53
N PHE A 7 -14.17 7.35 9.58
CA PHE A 7 -13.72 7.15 10.95
C PHE A 7 -13.52 5.68 11.31
N VAL A 8 -14.40 4.80 10.85
CA VAL A 8 -14.25 3.35 11.04
C VAL A 8 -13.00 2.85 10.31
N MET A 9 -12.79 3.27 9.05
CA MET A 9 -11.58 2.90 8.30
C MET A 9 -10.29 3.36 8.98
N ILE A 10 -10.26 4.61 9.48
CA ILE A 10 -9.11 5.12 10.23
C ILE A 10 -8.94 4.37 11.55
N GLY A 11 -10.02 4.06 12.26
CA GLY A 11 -9.99 3.30 13.52
C GLY A 11 -9.42 1.90 13.33
N ILE A 12 -9.91 1.16 12.33
CA ILE A 12 -9.36 -0.15 11.95
C ILE A 12 -7.89 -0.01 11.56
N GLY A 13 -7.58 0.99 10.72
CA GLY A 13 -6.21 1.28 10.32
C GLY A 13 -5.28 1.51 11.50
N LEU A 14 -5.72 2.25 12.52
CA LEU A 14 -4.91 2.52 13.71
C LEU A 14 -4.68 1.27 14.55
N ILE A 15 -5.69 0.42 14.70
CA ILE A 15 -5.55 -0.87 15.39
C ILE A 15 -4.50 -1.73 14.68
N GLU A 16 -4.62 -1.85 13.36
CA GLU A 16 -3.66 -2.57 12.52
C GLU A 16 -2.25 -1.98 12.60
N ALA A 17 -2.13 -0.64 12.56
CA ALA A 17 -0.86 0.06 12.64
C ALA A 17 -0.17 -0.16 13.99
N VAL A 18 -0.91 -0.05 15.10
CA VAL A 18 -0.39 -0.31 16.45
C VAL A 18 0.01 -1.77 16.59
N TYR A 19 -0.85 -2.69 16.16
CA TYR A 19 -0.54 -4.13 16.22
C TYR A 19 0.72 -4.47 15.41
N GLY A 20 0.85 -3.92 14.19
CA GLY A 20 2.04 -4.06 13.37
C GLY A 20 3.30 -3.47 14.03
N LEU A 21 3.21 -2.32 14.67
CA LEU A 21 4.34 -1.74 15.40
C LEU A 21 4.77 -2.61 16.59
N ILE A 22 3.81 -3.20 17.32
CA ILE A 22 4.12 -4.15 18.40
C ILE A 22 4.85 -5.38 17.83
N GLN A 23 4.41 -5.94 16.71
CA GLN A 23 5.11 -7.05 16.05
C GLN A 23 6.53 -6.69 15.60
N ALA A 24 6.77 -5.43 15.22
CA ALA A 24 8.10 -4.96 14.86
C ALA A 24 9.04 -4.86 16.08
N LEU A 25 8.50 -4.57 17.27
CA LEU A 25 9.23 -4.47 18.54
C LEU A 25 9.37 -5.81 19.26
N VAL A 26 8.43 -6.74 19.04
CA VAL A 26 8.40 -8.10 19.61
C VAL A 26 8.45 -9.09 18.44
N PRO A 27 9.64 -9.42 17.90
CA PRO A 27 9.76 -10.23 16.69
C PRO A 27 9.17 -11.64 16.81
N SER A 28 9.07 -12.19 18.03
CA SER A 28 8.44 -13.47 18.32
C SER A 28 6.91 -13.44 18.19
N MET A 29 6.29 -12.26 18.07
CA MET A 29 4.86 -12.12 17.92
C MET A 29 4.42 -12.57 16.51
N GLY A 30 3.58 -13.60 16.49
CA GLY A 30 2.91 -14.09 15.29
C GLY A 30 1.84 -13.14 14.75
N VAL A 31 1.11 -13.62 13.74
CA VAL A 31 -0.09 -12.94 13.21
C VAL A 31 -1.30 -13.68 13.75
N LEU A 32 -1.94 -13.13 14.78
CA LEU A 32 -3.03 -13.78 15.51
C LEU A 32 -2.64 -15.20 15.97
N TRP A 33 -3.27 -16.24 15.41
CA TRP A 33 -3.01 -17.66 15.68
C TRP A 33 -1.95 -18.29 14.77
N VAL A 34 -1.37 -17.52 13.84
CA VAL A 34 -0.32 -17.99 12.93
C VAL A 34 1.04 -17.63 13.51
N ASP A 35 1.89 -18.64 13.65
CA ASP A 35 3.26 -18.45 14.15
C ASP A 35 4.09 -17.49 13.30
N TYR A 36 5.13 -16.95 13.92
CA TYR A 36 5.97 -15.94 13.31
C TYR A 36 6.69 -16.48 12.06
N VAL A 37 6.68 -15.68 11.00
CA VAL A 37 7.39 -16.00 9.76
C VAL A 37 8.81 -15.45 9.89
N GLN A 38 9.80 -16.35 9.98
CA GLN A 38 11.23 -16.02 10.14
C GLN A 38 11.72 -14.92 9.16
N ALA A 39 11.25 -14.94 7.91
CA ALA A 39 11.62 -13.96 6.88
C ALA A 39 11.14 -12.51 7.16
N TYR A 40 10.25 -12.33 8.14
CA TYR A 40 9.60 -11.05 8.46
C TYR A 40 9.81 -10.60 9.92
N LEU A 41 10.76 -11.19 10.63
CA LEU A 41 11.14 -10.76 11.98
C LEU A 41 11.50 -9.27 12.02
N GLY A 42 10.96 -8.57 13.02
CA GLY A 42 11.21 -7.13 13.22
C GLY A 42 10.58 -6.23 12.15
N THR A 43 9.55 -6.70 11.44
CA THR A 43 8.77 -5.90 10.49
C THR A 43 7.31 -5.76 10.92
N ALA A 44 6.74 -4.59 10.67
CA ALA A 44 5.33 -4.32 10.92
C ALA A 44 4.45 -4.97 9.85
N ARG A 45 3.42 -5.68 10.32
CA ARG A 45 2.56 -6.53 9.47
C ARG A 45 1.07 -6.47 9.81
N GLY A 46 0.70 -6.11 11.04
CA GLY A 46 -0.69 -6.13 11.47
C GLY A 46 -1.26 -7.55 11.37
N THR A 47 -2.50 -7.68 10.92
CA THR A 47 -3.13 -8.98 10.64
C THR A 47 -2.76 -9.56 9.27
N PHE A 48 -1.83 -8.94 8.54
CA PHE A 48 -1.40 -9.43 7.22
C PHE A 48 -0.17 -10.34 7.38
N ILE A 49 -0.17 -11.47 6.69
CA ILE A 49 1.00 -12.37 6.68
C ILE A 49 2.19 -11.69 5.97
N ASN A 50 1.92 -10.99 4.87
CA ASN A 50 2.92 -10.28 4.08
C ASN A 50 2.99 -8.79 4.47
N ARG A 51 4.18 -8.32 4.85
CA ARG A 51 4.46 -6.92 5.22
C ARG A 51 4.16 -5.91 4.10
N ASN A 52 4.27 -6.33 2.83
CA ASN A 52 4.01 -5.46 1.69
C ASN A 52 2.50 -5.25 1.50
N ASN A 53 1.68 -6.26 1.81
CA ASN A 53 0.22 -6.10 1.81
C ASN A 53 -0.23 -5.14 2.90
N PHE A 54 0.36 -5.26 4.09
CA PHE A 54 0.14 -4.31 5.18
C PHE A 54 0.57 -2.89 4.80
N ALA A 55 1.73 -2.72 4.17
CA ALA A 55 2.16 -1.41 3.65
C ALA A 55 1.14 -0.83 2.66
N GLY A 56 0.63 -1.65 1.73
CA GLY A 56 -0.43 -1.31 0.78
C GLY A 56 -1.76 -0.88 1.44
N PHE A 57 -2.09 -1.48 2.58
CA PHE A 57 -3.25 -1.07 3.37
C PHE A 57 -3.04 0.29 4.04
N ILE A 58 -1.87 0.49 4.68
CA ILE A 58 -1.52 1.72 5.39
C ILE A 58 -1.44 2.91 4.42
N GLU A 59 -0.84 2.73 3.24
CA GLU A 59 -0.71 3.79 2.23
C GLU A 59 -2.03 4.28 1.65
N MET A 60 -3.08 3.45 1.69
CA MET A 60 -4.43 3.85 1.30
C MET A 60 -5.13 4.69 2.38
N ILE A 61 -4.83 4.43 3.66
CA ILE A 61 -5.54 5.02 4.80
C ILE A 61 -4.92 6.34 5.25
N TRP A 62 -3.59 6.44 5.31
CA TRP A 62 -2.97 7.66 5.85
C TRP A 62 -3.30 8.94 5.04
N PRO A 63 -3.46 8.93 3.69
CA PRO A 63 -3.88 10.12 2.95
C PRO A 63 -5.34 10.50 3.24
N LEU A 64 -6.21 9.51 3.52
CA LEU A 64 -7.58 9.75 3.98
C LEU A 64 -7.60 10.38 5.37
N ALA A 65 -6.75 9.88 6.28
CA ALA A 65 -6.56 10.45 7.61
C ALA A 65 -6.05 11.90 7.55
N LEU A 66 -5.10 12.17 6.65
CA LEU A 66 -4.64 13.53 6.37
C LEU A 66 -5.76 14.41 5.83
N GLY A 67 -6.54 13.90 4.88
CA GLY A 67 -7.66 14.63 4.29
C GLY A 67 -8.72 15.03 5.31
N ILE A 68 -9.14 14.13 6.20
CA ILE A 68 -10.12 14.46 7.24
C ILE A 68 -9.56 15.44 8.27
N THR A 69 -8.26 15.33 8.59
CA THR A 69 -7.57 16.26 9.50
C THR A 69 -7.59 17.67 8.93
N LEU A 70 -7.20 17.83 7.66
CA LEU A 70 -7.19 19.14 6.99
C LEU A 70 -8.59 19.72 6.78
N ALA A 71 -9.59 18.87 6.54
CA ALA A 71 -10.99 19.31 6.48
C ALA A 71 -11.51 19.86 7.81
N MET A 72 -10.90 19.48 8.93
CA MET A 72 -11.25 19.94 10.26
C MET A 72 -10.44 21.15 10.72
N THR A 73 -9.40 21.53 9.97
CA THR A 73 -8.61 22.75 10.20
C THR A 73 -9.41 23.97 9.78
N GLY A 74 -10.21 24.52 10.69
CA GLY A 74 -10.75 25.87 10.58
C GLY A 74 -9.69 26.93 10.90
N ARG A 75 -9.92 28.19 10.50
CA ARG A 75 -9.08 29.32 10.93
C ARG A 75 -9.22 29.49 12.45
N VAL A 76 -8.18 29.16 13.20
CA VAL A 76 -8.08 29.50 14.62
C VAL A 76 -7.28 30.78 14.72
N TYR A 77 -7.87 31.83 15.28
CA TYR A 77 -7.31 33.19 15.28
C TYR A 77 -6.42 33.47 16.51
N SER A 78 -6.49 32.64 17.57
CA SER A 78 -5.76 32.86 18.83
C SER A 78 -5.25 31.56 19.46
N LEU A 79 -4.03 31.60 20.02
CA LEU A 79 -3.38 30.48 20.74
C LEU A 79 -4.22 30.01 21.95
N LYS A 80 -4.96 30.93 22.58
CA LYS A 80 -5.78 30.67 23.78
C LYS A 80 -7.09 29.94 23.43
N GLU A 81 -7.67 30.24 22.27
CA GLU A 81 -8.83 29.53 21.71
C GLU A 81 -8.44 28.17 21.14
N ALA A 82 -7.23 28.05 20.59
CA ALA A 82 -6.69 26.77 20.15
C ALA A 82 -6.61 25.78 21.32
N LEU A 83 -5.92 26.16 22.40
CA LEU A 83 -5.60 25.28 23.54
C LEU A 83 -6.82 24.84 24.35
N GLY A 84 -7.92 25.61 24.34
CA GLY A 84 -9.14 25.31 25.09
C GLY A 84 -10.24 24.58 24.30
N SER A 85 -10.02 24.26 23.02
CA SER A 85 -11.07 23.72 22.16
C SER A 85 -10.99 22.19 22.01
N ASP A 86 -12.13 21.50 22.11
CA ASP A 86 -12.26 20.07 21.75
C ASP A 86 -11.79 19.76 20.32
N LYS A 87 -11.79 20.78 19.45
CA LYS A 87 -11.30 20.71 18.07
C LYS A 87 -9.78 20.50 18.02
N LEU A 88 -9.00 21.16 18.88
CA LEU A 88 -7.55 20.98 18.92
C LEU A 88 -7.18 19.59 19.43
N ASN A 89 -7.83 19.12 20.50
CA ASN A 89 -7.63 17.75 21.00
C ASN A 89 -7.91 16.71 19.92
N ARG A 90 -9.00 16.90 19.17
CA ARG A 90 -9.36 16.00 18.07
C ARG A 90 -8.39 16.06 16.88
N GLN A 91 -7.88 17.25 16.54
CA GLN A 91 -6.85 17.39 15.51
C GLN A 91 -5.51 16.78 15.94
N ALA A 92 -5.10 16.97 17.19
CA ALA A 92 -3.89 16.38 17.74
C ALA A 92 -3.98 14.84 17.74
N LEU A 93 -5.13 14.27 18.12
CA LEU A 93 -5.37 12.83 18.05
C LEU A 93 -5.29 12.29 16.61
N MET A 94 -5.83 13.01 15.63
CA MET A 94 -5.72 12.60 14.22
C MET A 94 -4.29 12.72 13.68
N ALA A 95 -3.58 13.79 14.04
CA ALA A 95 -2.18 13.98 13.68
C ALA A 95 -1.31 12.87 14.28
N LEU A 96 -1.54 12.51 15.55
CA LEU A 96 -0.91 11.37 16.19
C LEU A 96 -1.21 10.07 15.42
N GLY A 97 -2.46 9.87 15.00
CA GLY A 97 -2.83 8.73 14.17
C GLY A 97 -2.07 8.67 12.84
N ILE A 98 -1.87 9.80 12.16
CA ILE A 98 -1.05 9.90 10.95
C ILE A 98 0.41 9.52 11.24
N ILE A 99 0.96 9.98 12.36
CA ILE A 99 2.32 9.60 12.77
C ILE A 99 2.41 8.09 12.99
N VAL A 100 1.43 7.48 13.66
CA VAL A 100 1.36 6.03 13.87
C VAL A 100 1.31 5.28 12.52
N PHE A 101 0.51 5.75 11.56
CA PHE A 101 0.49 5.16 10.22
C PHE A 101 1.84 5.24 9.52
N LEU A 102 2.49 6.40 9.55
CA LEU A 102 3.76 6.62 8.84
C LEU A 102 4.90 5.85 9.52
N LEU A 103 4.90 5.73 10.85
CA LEU A 103 5.79 4.84 11.57
C LEU A 103 5.54 3.38 11.16
N ALA A 104 4.28 2.92 11.18
CA ALA A 104 3.95 1.56 10.75
C ALA A 104 4.44 1.30 9.32
N LEU A 105 4.27 2.26 8.40
CA LEU A 105 4.76 2.20 7.01
C LEU A 105 6.28 2.01 6.95
N ILE A 106 7.05 2.79 7.72
CA ILE A 106 8.51 2.66 7.83
C ILE A 106 8.89 1.27 8.35
N PHE A 107 8.25 0.83 9.43
CA PHE A 107 8.55 -0.46 10.07
C PHE A 107 8.12 -1.67 9.23
N THR A 108 7.31 -1.50 8.19
CA THR A 108 7.09 -2.57 7.20
C THR A 108 8.37 -2.94 6.46
N ARG A 109 9.35 -2.03 6.38
CA ARG A 109 10.56 -2.15 5.54
C ARG A 109 10.23 -2.47 4.07
N SER A 110 9.02 -2.10 3.61
CA SER A 110 8.59 -2.23 2.22
C SER A 110 9.02 -1.00 1.44
N ARG A 111 10.09 -1.12 0.65
CA ARG A 111 10.57 -0.04 -0.21
C ARG A 111 9.50 0.40 -1.22
N ALA A 112 8.82 -0.57 -1.83
CA ALA A 112 7.70 -0.32 -2.72
C ALA A 112 6.57 0.45 -2.01
N GLY A 113 6.21 0.06 -0.78
CA GLY A 113 5.23 0.76 0.06
C GLY A 113 5.65 2.18 0.45
N ILE A 114 6.93 2.40 0.77
CA ILE A 114 7.42 3.74 1.12
C ILE A 114 7.44 4.65 -0.12
N VAL A 115 7.94 4.17 -1.26
CA VAL A 115 7.98 4.94 -2.51
C VAL A 115 6.58 5.26 -3.02
N SER A 116 5.67 4.28 -3.03
CA SER A 116 4.28 4.50 -3.41
C SER A 116 3.57 5.47 -2.45
N GLY A 117 3.78 5.33 -1.14
CA GLY A 117 3.30 6.28 -0.13
C GLY A 117 3.79 7.70 -0.38
N LEU A 118 5.08 7.89 -0.71
CA LEU A 118 5.64 9.20 -1.09
C LEU A 118 4.98 9.77 -2.36
N ILE A 119 4.71 8.93 -3.36
CA ILE A 119 3.98 9.35 -4.57
C ILE A 119 2.53 9.72 -4.24
N GLY A 120 1.86 8.97 -3.36
CA GLY A 120 0.53 9.30 -2.84
C GLY A 120 0.52 10.67 -2.15
N PHE A 121 1.55 10.98 -1.35
CA PHE A 121 1.73 12.29 -0.73
C PHE A 121 1.97 13.41 -1.74
N LEU A 122 2.79 13.16 -2.76
CA LEU A 122 3.04 14.13 -3.83
C LEU A 122 1.74 14.47 -4.56
N VAL A 123 0.96 13.45 -4.93
CA VAL A 123 -0.37 13.64 -5.57
C VAL A 123 -1.32 14.39 -4.65
N PHE A 124 -1.35 14.04 -3.35
CA PHE A 124 -2.17 14.73 -2.36
C PHE A 124 -1.84 16.22 -2.33
N SER A 125 -0.55 16.54 -2.23
CA SER A 125 -0.04 17.90 -2.12
C SER A 125 -0.34 18.73 -3.38
N ILE A 126 -0.18 18.14 -4.57
CA ILE A 126 -0.51 18.79 -5.85
C ILE A 126 -2.00 19.07 -5.95
N MET A 127 -2.85 18.12 -5.59
CA MET A 127 -4.31 18.27 -5.72
C MET A 127 -4.91 19.16 -4.63
N ALA A 128 -4.37 19.11 -3.41
CA ALA A 128 -4.78 19.95 -2.29
C ALA A 128 -4.09 21.32 -2.27
N ARG A 129 -3.22 21.65 -3.24
CA ARG A 129 -2.36 22.86 -3.23
C ARG A 129 -3.10 24.16 -2.95
N THR A 130 -4.35 24.28 -3.41
CA THR A 130 -5.19 25.48 -3.22
C THR A 130 -5.66 25.61 -1.78
N GLY A 131 -6.04 24.49 -1.15
CA GLY A 131 -6.41 24.44 0.27
C GLY A 131 -5.21 24.46 1.22
N MET A 132 -4.05 23.94 0.79
CA MET A 132 -2.82 23.93 1.58
C MET A 132 -2.27 25.33 1.88
N LYS A 133 -2.68 26.37 1.13
CA LYS A 133 -2.30 27.77 1.41
C LYS A 133 -2.93 28.29 2.71
N ASP A 134 -4.09 27.79 3.09
CA ASP A 134 -4.79 28.16 4.32
C ASP A 134 -4.36 27.30 5.54
N VAL A 135 -3.47 26.32 5.32
CA VAL A 135 -2.95 25.44 6.38
C VAL A 135 -1.80 26.12 7.13
N ALA A 136 -1.78 26.00 8.45
CA ALA A 136 -0.75 26.58 9.31
C ALA A 136 0.66 26.14 8.89
N LEU A 137 1.63 27.07 8.96
CA LEU A 137 3.03 26.81 8.61
C LEU A 137 3.60 25.62 9.39
N GLN A 138 3.29 25.51 10.69
CA GLN A 138 3.72 24.40 11.55
C GLN A 138 3.29 23.03 11.01
N THR A 139 2.03 22.90 10.56
CA THR A 139 1.53 21.66 9.95
C THR A 139 2.25 21.35 8.64
N ARG A 140 2.51 22.38 7.81
CA ARG A 140 3.28 22.21 6.57
C ARG A 140 4.73 21.77 6.85
N VAL A 141 5.37 22.35 7.87
CA VAL A 141 6.72 21.98 8.29
C VAL A 141 6.74 20.55 8.84
N LEU A 142 5.76 20.17 9.66
CA LEU A 142 5.63 18.79 10.16
C LEU A 142 5.50 17.79 9.01
N LEU A 143 4.59 18.02 8.07
CA LEU A 143 4.43 17.17 6.89
C LEU A 143 5.73 17.12 6.06
N GLY A 144 6.37 18.27 5.83
CA GLY A 144 7.66 18.32 5.14
C GLY A 144 8.76 17.54 5.86
N GLY A 145 8.85 17.66 7.18
CA GLY A 145 9.79 16.93 8.01
C GLY A 145 9.58 15.42 7.95
N ILE A 146 8.33 14.95 7.98
CA ILE A 146 8.04 13.52 7.83
C ILE A 146 8.47 13.00 6.45
N ILE A 147 8.26 13.78 5.39
CA ILE A 147 8.71 13.41 4.04
C ILE A 147 10.24 13.36 3.97
N VAL A 148 10.93 14.33 4.55
CA VAL A 148 12.40 14.31 4.64
C VAL A 148 12.88 13.06 5.38
N LEU A 149 12.25 12.70 6.50
CA LEU A 149 12.57 11.48 7.24
C LEU A 149 12.34 10.21 6.40
N LEU A 150 11.23 10.12 5.68
CA LEU A 150 10.93 9.00 4.77
C LEU A 150 11.96 8.91 3.63
N CYS A 151 12.36 10.05 3.06
CA CYS A 151 13.41 10.10 2.03
C CYS A 151 14.76 9.64 2.59
N ILE A 152 15.18 10.17 3.74
CA ILE A 152 16.43 9.76 4.42
C ILE A 152 16.40 8.26 4.70
N TYR A 153 15.30 7.76 5.29
CA TYR A 153 15.14 6.33 5.56
C TYR A 153 15.27 5.50 4.28
N THR A 154 14.61 5.89 3.20
CA THR A 154 14.71 5.22 1.89
C THR A 154 16.16 5.21 1.36
N MET A 155 16.89 6.31 1.53
CA MET A 155 18.30 6.42 1.11
C MET A 155 19.23 5.54 1.96
N THR A 156 19.02 5.45 3.28
CA THR A 156 19.85 4.62 4.18
C THR A 156 19.78 3.13 3.86
N ILE A 157 18.70 2.68 3.21
CA ILE A 157 18.54 1.28 2.83
C ILE A 157 19.43 0.89 1.63
N GLY A 158 19.88 1.86 0.83
CA GLY A 158 20.83 1.68 -0.28
C GLY A 158 20.31 0.92 -1.50
N VAL A 159 20.94 1.16 -2.66
CA VAL A 159 20.91 0.47 -3.98
C VAL A 159 21.02 -1.06 -3.99
N GLY A 160 22.16 -1.50 -3.43
CA GLY A 160 22.73 -2.84 -3.63
C GLY A 160 21.89 -3.97 -3.04
N PRO A 161 21.52 -3.91 -1.75
CA PRO A 161 20.66 -4.93 -1.12
C PRO A 161 19.22 -4.94 -1.68
N ILE A 162 18.88 -4.04 -2.62
CA ILE A 162 17.61 -4.05 -3.37
C ILE A 162 17.71 -4.97 -4.56
N MET A 163 18.75 -4.81 -5.36
CA MET A 163 18.92 -5.59 -6.58
C MET A 163 19.07 -7.07 -6.22
N GLU A 164 19.92 -7.39 -5.25
CA GLU A 164 20.14 -8.78 -4.83
C GLU A 164 18.88 -9.42 -4.26
N ARG A 165 18.11 -8.72 -3.42
CA ARG A 165 16.87 -9.25 -2.82
C ARG A 165 15.70 -9.30 -3.80
N PHE A 166 15.64 -8.40 -4.77
CA PHE A 166 14.63 -8.44 -5.83
C PHE A 166 14.90 -9.59 -6.81
N LEU A 167 16.18 -9.89 -7.04
CA LEU A 167 16.65 -10.98 -7.88
C LEU A 167 16.71 -12.34 -7.17
N THR A 168 16.52 -12.42 -5.85
CA THR A 168 16.54 -13.69 -5.11
C THR A 168 15.20 -13.93 -4.41
N ILE A 169 14.46 -14.94 -4.87
CA ILE A 169 13.34 -15.48 -4.13
C ILE A 169 13.88 -16.53 -3.16
N GLY A 170 13.93 -16.20 -1.88
CA GLY A 170 13.92 -17.18 -0.80
C GLY A 170 15.02 -18.25 -0.83
N GLY A 171 16.28 -17.83 -0.94
CA GLY A 171 17.45 -18.64 -0.56
C GLY A 171 18.08 -19.49 -1.66
N ASP A 172 17.34 -19.89 -2.69
CA ASP A 172 17.84 -20.86 -3.68
C ASP A 172 17.57 -20.37 -5.10
N GLY A 173 18.57 -19.73 -5.73
CA GLY A 173 18.77 -19.62 -7.19
C GLY A 173 17.70 -18.95 -8.08
N ASN A 174 16.46 -18.78 -7.63
CA ASN A 174 15.32 -18.43 -8.46
C ASN A 174 15.04 -16.93 -8.39
N SER A 175 15.16 -16.24 -9.52
CA SER A 175 14.86 -14.81 -9.63
C SER A 175 13.42 -14.55 -10.01
N ARG A 176 12.84 -13.44 -9.51
CA ARG A 176 11.58 -12.88 -10.05
C ARG A 176 11.69 -12.67 -11.57
N MET A 177 12.89 -12.37 -12.05
CA MET A 177 13.16 -12.19 -13.48
C MET A 177 13.01 -13.49 -14.27
N ASP A 178 13.39 -14.63 -13.68
CA ASP A 178 13.25 -15.95 -14.32
C ASP A 178 11.76 -16.32 -14.43
N ILE A 179 10.99 -16.09 -13.36
CA ILE A 179 9.53 -16.28 -13.38
C ILE A 179 8.89 -15.41 -14.47
N TRP A 180 9.28 -14.13 -14.57
CA TRP A 180 8.72 -13.23 -15.58
C TRP A 180 9.10 -13.69 -16.99
N ARG A 181 10.36 -14.06 -17.21
CA ARG A 181 10.84 -14.56 -18.50
C ARG A 181 10.06 -15.80 -18.94
N ASP A 182 9.90 -16.76 -18.03
CA ASP A 182 9.21 -18.02 -18.31
C ASP A 182 7.68 -17.83 -18.43
N SER A 183 7.14 -16.72 -17.92
CA SER A 183 5.73 -16.34 -18.09
C SER A 183 5.42 -15.69 -19.44
N LEU A 184 6.40 -15.08 -20.13
CA LEU A 184 6.17 -14.37 -21.38
C LEU A 184 5.64 -15.25 -22.52
N PRO A 185 6.12 -16.48 -22.73
CA PRO A 185 5.58 -17.37 -23.76
C PRO A 185 4.09 -17.68 -23.59
N ILE A 186 3.59 -17.73 -22.34
CA ILE A 186 2.16 -17.97 -22.04
C ILE A 186 1.27 -16.93 -22.73
N ILE A 187 1.70 -15.65 -22.74
CA ILE A 187 0.95 -14.55 -23.38
C ILE A 187 0.87 -14.76 -24.89
N LYS A 188 1.94 -15.28 -25.49
CA LYS A 188 2.02 -15.53 -26.94
C LYS A 188 1.11 -16.69 -27.35
N ASP A 189 1.09 -17.75 -26.55
CA ASP A 189 0.31 -18.97 -26.85
C ASP A 189 -1.17 -18.80 -26.50
N HIS A 190 -1.48 -17.94 -25.52
CA HIS A 190 -2.83 -17.67 -25.04
C HIS A 190 -3.18 -16.17 -25.09
N PRO A 191 -3.33 -15.57 -26.29
CA PRO A 191 -3.59 -14.12 -26.44
C PRO A 191 -4.96 -13.68 -25.86
N LEU A 192 -5.90 -14.62 -25.73
CA LEU A 192 -7.20 -14.41 -25.07
C LEU A 192 -7.17 -14.71 -23.57
N GLY A 193 -6.02 -15.11 -23.04
CA GLY A 193 -5.81 -15.47 -21.65
C GLY A 193 -6.04 -16.95 -21.36
N ILE A 194 -5.53 -17.39 -20.21
CA ILE A 194 -5.64 -18.77 -19.72
C ILE A 194 -6.80 -19.00 -18.74
N GLY A 195 -7.57 -17.95 -18.43
CA GLY A 195 -8.62 -17.95 -17.41
C GLY A 195 -8.10 -17.52 -16.03
N LEU A 196 -8.96 -16.84 -15.26
CA LEU A 196 -8.64 -16.37 -13.91
C LEU A 196 -8.32 -17.53 -12.97
N GLY A 197 -7.21 -17.44 -12.25
CA GLY A 197 -6.78 -18.45 -11.28
C GLY A 197 -6.04 -19.65 -11.87
N ASN A 198 -5.87 -19.75 -13.19
CA ASN A 198 -5.21 -20.89 -13.83
C ASN A 198 -3.67 -20.76 -13.96
N TYR A 199 -3.09 -19.65 -13.50
CA TYR A 199 -1.66 -19.39 -13.66
C TYR A 199 -0.78 -20.51 -13.07
N GLU A 200 -1.09 -20.99 -11.86
CA GLU A 200 -0.32 -22.05 -11.20
C GLU A 200 -0.24 -23.33 -12.05
N ASN A 201 -1.38 -23.75 -12.61
CA ASN A 201 -1.47 -24.97 -13.42
C ASN A 201 -0.72 -24.83 -14.75
N VAL A 202 -0.85 -23.67 -15.41
CA VAL A 202 -0.24 -23.45 -16.73
C VAL A 202 1.25 -23.17 -16.62
N PHE A 203 1.70 -22.40 -15.62
CA PHE A 203 3.10 -22.02 -15.47
C PHE A 203 4.03 -23.23 -15.34
N GLN A 204 3.58 -24.34 -14.75
CA GLN A 204 4.37 -25.56 -14.64
C GLN A 204 4.83 -26.11 -15.99
N VAL A 205 4.03 -25.95 -17.05
CA VAL A 205 4.39 -26.38 -18.42
C VAL A 205 5.47 -25.48 -19.03
N TYR A 206 5.53 -24.21 -18.59
CA TYR A 206 6.42 -23.18 -19.11
C TYR A 206 7.65 -22.90 -18.23
N ASN A 207 7.80 -23.59 -17.09
CA ASN A 207 8.91 -23.44 -16.15
C ASN A 207 10.22 -24.02 -16.73
N GLN A 208 10.86 -23.26 -17.61
CA GLN A 208 12.11 -23.64 -18.29
C GLN A 208 13.35 -23.42 -17.44
N SER A 209 13.26 -22.56 -16.41
CA SER A 209 14.38 -22.22 -15.53
C SER A 209 14.62 -23.25 -14.43
N PHE A 210 13.93 -24.41 -14.48
CA PHE A 210 14.02 -25.49 -13.48
C PHE A 210 13.91 -24.97 -12.04
N ILE A 211 12.97 -24.06 -11.80
CA ILE A 211 12.68 -23.52 -10.47
C ILE A 211 12.24 -24.71 -9.61
N THR A 212 13.19 -25.23 -8.83
CA THR A 212 13.08 -26.54 -8.16
C THR A 212 12.26 -26.42 -6.87
N ASP A 213 11.37 -27.40 -6.65
CA ASP A 213 10.66 -27.75 -5.41
C ASP A 213 9.69 -26.75 -4.75
N LYS A 214 9.34 -25.62 -5.40
CA LYS A 214 8.25 -24.75 -4.93
C LYS A 214 7.26 -24.48 -6.05
N THR A 215 5.99 -24.81 -5.82
CA THR A 215 4.89 -24.42 -6.71
C THR A 215 4.85 -22.91 -6.83
N VAL A 216 5.19 -22.39 -8.02
CA VAL A 216 5.07 -20.97 -8.33
C VAL A 216 3.60 -20.68 -8.60
N ILE A 217 2.92 -20.21 -7.56
CA ILE A 217 1.48 -19.94 -7.60
C ILE A 217 1.13 -18.66 -8.36
N HIS A 218 2.06 -17.69 -8.43
CA HIS A 218 1.82 -16.35 -8.97
C HIS A 218 3.05 -15.77 -9.69
N ALA A 219 2.82 -14.90 -10.67
CA ALA A 219 3.85 -14.19 -11.42
C ALA A 219 4.59 -13.11 -10.60
N HIS A 220 4.18 -12.87 -9.36
CA HIS A 220 4.70 -11.80 -8.49
C HIS A 220 4.62 -10.38 -9.10
N ASN A 221 3.73 -10.17 -10.06
CA ASN A 221 3.41 -8.89 -10.68
C ASN A 221 1.93 -8.89 -11.07
N ASP A 222 1.12 -8.03 -10.43
CA ASP A 222 -0.34 -8.01 -10.61
C ASP A 222 -0.74 -7.75 -12.08
N TYR A 223 0.02 -6.92 -12.80
CA TYR A 223 -0.27 -6.58 -14.19
C TYR A 223 0.08 -7.73 -15.15
N LEU A 224 1.22 -8.39 -14.91
CA LEU A 224 1.63 -9.56 -15.69
C LEU A 224 0.65 -10.72 -15.48
N GLN A 225 0.28 -10.99 -14.22
CA GLN A 225 -0.74 -11.98 -13.87
C GLN A 225 -2.07 -11.67 -14.56
N LEU A 226 -2.53 -10.42 -14.48
CA LEU A 226 -3.79 -10.00 -15.10
C LEU A 226 -3.76 -10.20 -16.62
N LEU A 227 -2.65 -9.82 -17.26
CA LEU A 227 -2.48 -9.99 -18.71
C LEU A 227 -2.51 -11.47 -19.11
N ILE A 228 -1.83 -12.34 -18.36
CA ILE A 228 -1.79 -13.78 -18.63
C ILE A 228 -3.17 -14.42 -18.41
N GLU A 229 -3.83 -14.12 -17.29
CA GLU A 229 -5.12 -14.74 -16.94
C GLU A 229 -6.27 -14.25 -17.84
N THR A 230 -6.27 -12.97 -18.24
CA THR A 230 -7.40 -12.35 -18.96
C THR A 230 -7.14 -12.04 -20.43
N GLY A 231 -5.91 -12.23 -20.89
CA GLY A 231 -5.47 -11.88 -22.25
C GLY A 231 -5.49 -10.38 -22.51
N TRP A 232 -5.17 -10.00 -23.75
CA TRP A 232 -5.08 -8.59 -24.15
C TRP A 232 -6.43 -7.86 -24.00
N ILE A 233 -7.53 -8.51 -24.36
CA ILE A 233 -8.88 -7.92 -24.31
C ILE A 233 -9.27 -7.62 -22.86
N GLY A 234 -9.14 -8.59 -21.96
CA GLY A 234 -9.47 -8.42 -20.56
C GLY A 234 -8.55 -7.42 -19.87
N PHE A 235 -7.25 -7.47 -20.17
CA PHE A 235 -6.26 -6.53 -19.64
C PHE A 235 -6.59 -5.08 -20.01
N PHE A 236 -6.81 -4.78 -21.30
CA PHE A 236 -7.13 -3.42 -21.74
C PHE A 236 -8.50 -2.95 -21.26
N ALA A 237 -9.49 -3.85 -21.16
CA ALA A 237 -10.79 -3.51 -20.60
C ALA A 237 -10.67 -3.09 -19.11
N ILE A 238 -9.94 -3.85 -18.30
CA ILE A 238 -9.80 -3.60 -16.86
C ILE A 238 -8.87 -2.42 -16.60
N VAL A 239 -7.66 -2.42 -17.16
CA VAL A 239 -6.68 -1.34 -16.96
C VAL A 239 -7.19 -0.05 -17.61
N GLY A 240 -7.72 -0.11 -18.83
CA GLY A 240 -8.31 1.04 -19.51
C GLY A 240 -9.50 1.61 -18.74
N GLY A 241 -10.42 0.76 -18.27
CA GLY A 241 -11.55 1.17 -17.44
C GLY A 241 -11.11 1.85 -16.14
N PHE A 242 -10.10 1.29 -15.47
CA PHE A 242 -9.53 1.87 -14.25
C PHE A 242 -8.84 3.22 -14.51
N LEU A 243 -8.06 3.35 -15.58
CA LEU A 243 -7.42 4.62 -15.96
C LEU A 243 -8.46 5.69 -16.35
N ILE A 244 -9.52 5.32 -17.06
CA ILE A 244 -10.64 6.23 -17.35
C ILE A 244 -11.33 6.67 -16.05
N PHE A 245 -11.55 5.75 -15.10
CA PHE A 245 -12.10 6.06 -13.79
C PHE A 245 -11.21 7.05 -13.02
N LEU A 246 -9.89 6.83 -12.98
CA LEU A 246 -8.93 7.75 -12.36
C LEU A 246 -8.97 9.13 -13.04
N GLY A 247 -8.95 9.17 -14.37
CA GLY A 247 -9.04 10.42 -15.14
C GLY A 247 -10.33 11.20 -14.87
N LYS A 248 -11.48 10.52 -14.84
CA LYS A 248 -12.78 11.13 -14.49
C LYS A 248 -12.81 11.60 -13.04
N SER A 249 -12.25 10.83 -12.11
CA SER A 249 -12.17 11.18 -10.69
C SER A 249 -11.31 12.42 -10.46
N ALA A 250 -10.12 12.48 -11.07
CA ALA A 250 -9.25 13.65 -11.01
C ALA A 250 -9.94 14.92 -11.56
N ARG A 251 -10.64 14.81 -12.70
CA ARG A 251 -11.43 15.93 -13.27
C ARG A 251 -12.56 16.37 -12.34
N ARG A 252 -13.25 15.44 -11.69
CA ARG A 252 -14.31 15.75 -10.71
C ARG A 252 -13.75 16.46 -9.49
N ILE A 253 -12.61 16.00 -8.95
CA ILE A 253 -11.97 16.62 -7.79
C ILE A 253 -11.50 18.04 -8.11
N LYS A 254 -10.93 18.28 -9.30
CA LYS A 254 -10.53 19.63 -9.74
C LYS A 254 -11.69 20.63 -9.84
N ARG A 255 -12.93 20.15 -9.97
CA ARG A 255 -14.15 20.98 -10.00
C ARG A 255 -14.75 21.22 -8.62
N LEU A 256 -14.27 20.53 -7.58
CA LEU A 256 -14.71 20.76 -6.21
C LEU A 256 -14.10 22.06 -5.69
N ASP A 257 -14.91 22.85 -4.99
CA ASP A 257 -14.44 24.04 -4.29
C ASP A 257 -14.25 23.70 -2.80
N PHE A 258 -12.98 23.71 -2.36
CA PHE A 258 -12.62 23.43 -0.97
C PHE A 258 -13.24 24.44 0.01
N ARG A 259 -13.58 25.66 -0.42
CA ARG A 259 -14.20 26.68 0.44
C ARG A 259 -15.67 26.40 0.69
N ARG A 260 -16.36 25.76 -0.27
CA ARG A 260 -17.77 25.39 -0.14
C ARG A 260 -17.97 24.10 0.63
N ASP A 261 -17.15 23.08 0.34
CA ASP A 261 -17.23 21.78 1.01
C ASP A 261 -15.82 21.20 1.23
N PRO A 262 -15.11 21.67 2.29
CA PRO A 262 -13.73 21.25 2.56
C PRO A 262 -13.64 19.75 2.85
N LEU A 263 -14.63 19.19 3.54
CA LEU A 263 -14.67 17.77 3.85
C LEU A 263 -14.67 16.92 2.59
N ARG A 264 -15.62 17.17 1.68
CA ARG A 264 -15.73 16.39 0.46
C ARG A 264 -14.51 16.57 -0.44
N PHE A 265 -13.95 17.77 -0.50
CA PHE A 265 -12.72 18.05 -1.23
C PHE A 265 -11.55 17.22 -0.70
N TYR A 266 -11.18 17.37 0.58
CA TYR A 266 -10.00 16.71 1.13
C TYR A 266 -10.15 15.19 1.26
N LEU A 267 -11.36 14.68 1.53
CA LEU A 267 -11.60 13.24 1.49
C LEU A 267 -11.44 12.67 0.07
N ALA A 268 -11.93 13.38 -0.95
CA ALA A 268 -11.78 12.92 -2.33
C ALA A 268 -10.31 12.97 -2.79
N VAL A 269 -9.56 14.01 -2.39
CA VAL A 269 -8.10 14.07 -2.62
C VAL A 269 -7.39 12.93 -1.90
N GLY A 270 -7.68 12.68 -0.61
CA GLY A 270 -7.11 11.58 0.15
C GLY A 270 -7.38 10.21 -0.46
N ALA A 271 -8.64 9.93 -0.83
CA ALA A 271 -9.02 8.69 -1.48
C ALA A 271 -8.29 8.50 -2.82
N PHE A 272 -8.21 9.56 -3.63
CA PHE A 272 -7.53 9.52 -4.92
C PHE A 272 -6.03 9.29 -4.76
N SER A 273 -5.38 9.96 -3.81
CA SER A 273 -3.97 9.76 -3.48
C SER A 273 -3.67 8.33 -3.02
N GLY A 274 -4.52 7.75 -2.17
CA GLY A 274 -4.40 6.35 -1.76
C GLY A 274 -4.53 5.37 -2.93
N LEU A 275 -5.44 5.64 -3.88
CA LEU A 275 -5.57 4.84 -5.11
C LEU A 275 -4.33 4.92 -6.01
N ILE A 276 -3.75 6.11 -6.17
CA ILE A 276 -2.52 6.27 -6.95
C ILE A 276 -1.35 5.57 -6.27
N SER A 277 -1.21 5.71 -4.95
CA SER A 277 -0.22 4.97 -4.17
C SER A 277 -0.32 3.47 -4.46
N MET A 278 -1.50 2.89 -4.26
CA MET A 278 -1.73 1.46 -4.46
C MET A 278 -1.43 1.02 -5.90
N THR A 279 -1.78 1.84 -6.89
CA THR A 279 -1.49 1.56 -8.31
C THR A 279 0.00 1.45 -8.58
N VAL A 280 0.79 2.35 -7.97
CA VAL A 280 2.25 2.33 -8.06
C VAL A 280 2.83 1.16 -7.28
N HIS A 281 2.33 0.87 -6.08
CA HIS A 281 2.79 -0.28 -5.30
C HIS A 281 2.62 -1.60 -6.08
N SER A 282 1.45 -1.82 -6.69
CA SER A 282 1.16 -3.00 -7.52
C SER A 282 2.09 -3.18 -8.74
N MET A 283 2.87 -2.16 -9.13
CA MET A 283 3.90 -2.33 -10.17
C MET A 283 5.14 -3.07 -9.67
N PHE A 284 5.44 -2.96 -8.37
CA PHE A 284 6.64 -3.51 -7.76
C PHE A 284 6.38 -4.76 -6.90
N ASP A 285 5.11 -5.01 -6.56
CA ASP A 285 4.74 -6.15 -5.74
C ASP A 285 3.37 -6.73 -6.05
N PHE A 286 3.21 -8.01 -5.70
CA PHE A 286 1.95 -8.74 -5.80
C PHE A 286 1.16 -8.56 -4.51
N ASN A 287 0.17 -7.67 -4.54
CA ASN A 287 -0.58 -7.26 -3.34
C ASN A 287 -1.95 -7.97 -3.25
N ARG A 288 -2.42 -8.59 -4.34
CA ARG A 288 -3.81 -9.05 -4.47
C ARG A 288 -3.95 -10.54 -4.75
N ARG A 289 -3.67 -11.36 -3.75
CA ARG A 289 -4.38 -12.61 -3.41
C ARG A 289 -3.78 -13.13 -2.10
N MET A 290 -4.62 -13.39 -1.10
CA MET A 290 -4.17 -14.06 0.12
C MET A 290 -3.71 -15.47 -0.28
N MET A 291 -2.55 -15.87 0.22
CA MET A 291 -2.03 -17.22 0.10
C MET A 291 -3.10 -18.18 0.64
N ASN A 292 -3.63 -19.09 -0.20
CA ASN A 292 -4.52 -20.16 0.28
C ASN A 292 -3.74 -20.96 1.32
N VAL A 293 -4.22 -20.95 2.57
CA VAL A 293 -3.59 -21.63 3.72
C VAL A 293 -3.76 -23.16 3.64
N GLU A 294 -4.55 -23.67 2.69
CA GLU A 294 -4.90 -25.09 2.59
C GLU A 294 -3.71 -26.02 2.27
N HIS A 295 -2.58 -25.53 1.75
CA HIS A 295 -1.46 -26.39 1.36
C HIS A 295 -0.35 -26.61 2.41
N ARG A 296 -0.50 -26.10 3.64
CA ARG A 296 0.50 -26.35 4.71
C ARG A 296 0.10 -27.40 5.74
N THR A 297 -1.13 -27.91 5.72
CA THR A 297 -1.58 -28.92 6.70
C THR A 297 -1.28 -30.36 6.29
N SER A 298 -0.74 -30.64 5.10
CA SER A 298 -0.46 -32.01 4.65
C SER A 298 0.92 -32.56 5.02
N ASN A 299 1.82 -31.76 5.60
CA ASN A 299 3.18 -32.21 5.98
C ASN A 299 3.41 -32.25 7.50
N ILE A 300 2.40 -32.71 8.25
CA ILE A 300 2.60 -33.21 9.61
C ILE A 300 2.30 -34.71 9.58
N ASN A 301 3.19 -35.47 8.94
CA ASN A 301 3.24 -36.90 9.13
C ASN A 301 4.10 -37.18 10.35
N PHE A 302 3.48 -37.84 11.32
CA PHE A 302 4.13 -38.50 12.43
C PHE A 302 5.12 -39.54 11.89
N GLU A 303 6.39 -39.41 12.28
CA GLU A 303 7.26 -40.52 12.64
C GLU A 303 8.05 -40.12 13.90
#